data_AF-A0A3B8WYX3-F1
#
_entry.id   AF-A0A3B8WYX3-F1
#
_cell.length_a   1.000
_cell.length_b   1.000
_cell.length_c   1.000
_cell.angle_alpha   90.00
_cell.angle_beta   90.00
_cell.angle_gamma   90.00
#
_symmetry.space_group_name_H-M   'P 1'
#
loop_
_entity.id
_entity.type
_entity.pdbx_description
1 polymer ?
#
loop_
_entity_poly.entity_id
_entity_poly.type
_entity_poly.pdbx_seq_one_letter_code
_entity_poly.pdbx_strand_id
1 'polypeptide(L)' 'WSESTAGITRYDDLPANARAYLERLSELVGAPIDIISTGPERSETIMLRPPFA' A
#
# COMPACT_ATOMS: atom_id res chain seq x y z
N TRP A 1 3.59 10.77 6.85
CA TRP A 1 3.00 10.41 8.16
C TRP A 1 4.13 10.15 9.14
N SER A 2 3.87 10.15 10.45
CA SER A 2 4.92 9.99 11.48
C SER A 2 4.95 8.59 12.09
N GLU A 3 3.86 7.85 11.94
CA GLU A 3 3.69 6.47 12.38
C GLU A 3 4.49 5.51 11.49
N SER A 4 4.89 4.36 12.01
CA SER A 4 5.55 3.34 11.19
C SER A 4 4.55 2.68 10.23
N THR A 5 5.00 2.40 9.00
CA THR A 5 4.32 1.47 8.08
C THR A 5 5.03 0.15 7.96
N ALA A 6 6.18 -0.03 8.63
CA ALA A 6 7.02 -1.20 8.50
C ALA A 6 6.25 -2.47 8.90
N GLY A 7 6.20 -3.43 7.97
CA GLY A 7 5.58 -4.74 8.19
C GLY A 7 4.04 -4.76 8.18
N ILE A 8 3.36 -3.66 7.84
CA ILE A 8 1.90 -3.64 7.71
C ILE A 8 1.45 -4.51 6.54
N THR A 9 0.52 -5.43 6.78
CA THR A 9 0.02 -6.39 5.77
C THR A 9 -1.45 -6.17 5.39
N ARG A 10 -2.14 -5.23 6.04
CA ARG A 10 -3.52 -4.84 5.74
C ARG A 10 -3.59 -3.36 5.39
N TYR A 11 -4.32 -3.01 4.34
CA TYR A 11 -4.44 -1.63 3.88
C TYR A 11 -5.06 -0.69 4.93
N ASP A 12 -6.06 -1.19 5.67
CA ASP A 12 -6.77 -0.40 6.69
C ASP A 12 -5.92 -0.08 7.94
N ASP A 13 -4.81 -0.79 8.12
CA ASP A 13 -3.88 -0.54 9.22
C ASP A 13 -2.87 0.58 8.88
N LEU A 14 -2.76 0.95 7.59
CA LEU A 14 -1.93 2.09 7.17
C LEU A 14 -2.43 3.39 7.80
N PRO A 15 -1.54 4.34 8.14
CA PRO A 15 -1.96 5.67 8.57
C PRO A 15 -2.86 6.35 7.53
N ALA A 16 -3.85 7.13 7.97
CA ALA A 16 -4.81 7.77 7.06
C ALA A 16 -4.12 8.63 5.99
N ASN A 17 -3.08 9.37 6.36
CA ASN A 17 -2.28 10.18 5.44
C ASN A 17 -1.47 9.33 4.45
N ALA A 18 -1.15 8.07 4.79
CA ALA A 18 -0.50 7.14 3.88
C ALA A 18 -1.45 6.64 2.80
N ARG A 19 -2.67 6.27 3.19
CA ARG A 19 -3.72 5.91 2.24
C ARG A 19 -4.06 7.06 1.30
N ALA A 20 -4.21 8.28 1.82
CA ALA A 20 -4.46 9.47 1.02
C ALA A 20 -3.32 9.76 0.01
N TYR A 21 -2.06 9.49 0.39
CA TYR A 21 -0.93 9.59 -0.52
C TYR A 21 -1.01 8.57 -1.67
N LEU A 22 -1.33 7.32 -1.36
CA LEU A 22 -1.48 6.25 -2.36
C LEU A 22 -2.64 6.54 -3.33
N GLU A 23 -3.78 6.98 -2.81
CA GLU A 23 -4.93 7.40 -3.60
C GLU A 23 -4.55 8.53 -4.57
N ARG A 24 -3.90 9.59 -4.06
CA ARG A 24 -3.48 10.71 -4.89
C ARG A 24 -2.45 10.31 -5.95
N LEU A 25 -1.51 9.42 -5.61
CA LEU A 25 -0.52 8.91 -6.54
C LEU A 25 -1.19 8.14 -7.68
N SER A 26 -2.16 7.27 -7.36
CA SER A 26 -2.92 6.50 -8.35
C SER A 26 -3.68 7.41 -9.32
N GLU A 27 -4.32 8.47 -8.82
CA GLU A 27 -5.01 9.46 -9.65
C GLU A 27 -4.07 10.18 -10.61
N LEU A 28 -2.89 10.60 -10.13
CA LEU A 28 -1.91 11.36 -10.92
C LEU A 28 -1.28 10.51 -12.02
N VAL A 29 -0.99 9.24 -11.72
CA VAL A 29 -0.39 8.30 -12.68
C VAL A 29 -1.45 7.76 -13.66
N GLY A 30 -2.73 7.75 -13.27
CA GLY A 30 -3.80 7.16 -14.07
C GLY A 30 -3.79 5.63 -14.07
N ALA A 31 -3.17 5.02 -13.05
CA ALA A 31 -3.06 3.57 -12.90
C ALA A 31 -3.32 3.15 -11.44
N PRO A 32 -3.94 1.97 -11.20
CA PRO A 32 -4.19 1.49 -9.85
C PRO A 32 -2.91 1.07 -9.14
N ILE A 33 -2.92 1.15 -7.82
CA ILE A 33 -1.90 0.52 -6.97
C ILE A 33 -2.44 -0.83 -6.55
N ASP A 34 -1.88 -1.91 -7.11
CA ASP A 34 -2.36 -3.27 -6.86
C ASP A 34 -1.55 -4.00 -5.77
N ILE A 35 -0.29 -3.60 -5.55
CA ILE A 35 0.64 -4.22 -4.60
C ILE A 35 1.42 -3.12 -3.86
N ILE A 36 1.54 -3.26 -2.52
CA ILE A 36 2.31 -2.33 -1.68
C ILE A 36 3.27 -3.16 -0.82
N SER A 37 4.58 -2.96 -0.99
CA SER A 37 5.60 -3.53 -0.07
C SER A 37 5.81 -2.60 1.10
N THR A 38 5.78 -3.15 2.31
CA THR A 38 5.93 -2.41 3.57
C THR A 38 7.19 -2.82 4.34
N GLY A 39 7.99 -3.74 3.80
CA GLY A 39 9.22 -4.20 4.43
C GLY A 39 9.97 -5.25 3.59
N PRO A 40 11.13 -5.71 4.06
CA PRO A 40 11.99 -6.65 3.34
C PRO A 40 11.44 -8.08 3.26
N GLU A 41 10.58 -8.50 4.19
CA GLU A 41 10.06 -9.87 4.21
C GLU A 41 8.95 -10.08 3.17
N ARG A 42 8.87 -11.28 2.60
CA ARG A 42 7.84 -11.59 1.59
C ARG A 42 6.42 -11.38 2.10
N SER A 43 6.17 -11.65 3.37
CA SER A 43 4.87 -11.45 4.01
C SER A 43 4.53 -9.98 4.23
N GLU A 44 5.49 -9.07 4.21
CA GLU A 44 5.32 -7.63 4.40
C GLU A 44 4.90 -6.95 3.10
N THR A 45 3.83 -7.50 2.49
CA THR A 45 3.28 -7.05 1.23
C THR A 45 1.76 -7.08 1.31
N ILE A 46 1.13 -5.94 1.00
CA ILE A 46 -0.32 -5.81 0.87
C ILE A 46 -0.68 -6.09 -0.60
N MET A 47 -1.57 -7.06 -0.83
CA MET A 47 -2.06 -7.42 -2.16
C MET A 47 -3.52 -7.00 -2.30
N LEU A 48 -3.77 -5.88 -3.00
CA LEU A 48 -5.11 -5.33 -3.22
C LEU A 48 -5.80 -6.03 -4.39
N ARG A 49 -5.02 -6.33 -5.44
CA ARG A 49 -5.47 -7.10 -6.61
C ARG A 49 -4.40 -8.09 -7.02
N PRO A 50 -4.70 -9.40 -7.11
CA PRO A 50 -3.74 -10.37 -7.61
C PRO A 50 -3.51 -10.15 -9.12
N PRO A 51 -2.25 -10.13 -9.61
CA PRO A 51 -1.96 -9.86 -11.02
C PRO A 51 -2.34 -11.02 -11.97
N PHE A 52 -2.65 -12.20 -11.45
CA PHE A 52 -2.90 -13.43 -12.23
C PHE A 52 -4.14 -14.21 -11.78
N ALA A 53 -5.08 -13.59 -11.06
CA ALA A 53 -6.33 -14.22 -10.63
C ALA A 53 -7.48 -13.98 -11.63
#